data_AF-A0A967BYS2-F1
#
_entry.id   AF-A0A967BYS2-F1
#
_cell.length_a   1.000
_cell.length_b   1.000
_cell.length_c   1.000
_cell.angle_alpha   90.00
_cell.angle_beta   90.00
_cell.angle_gamma   90.00
#
_symmetry.space_group_name_H-M   'P 1'
#
loop_
_entity.id
_entity.type
_entity.pdbx_description
1 polymer ?
#
loop_
_entity_poly.entity_id
_entity_poly.type
_entity_poly.pdbx_seq_one_letter_code
_entity_poly.pdbx_strand_id
1 'polypeptide(L)'
;LSPQTRISTRLAAPAGDVKVMVDGRFSGDMREDDYLLVEAAAKPLQLISSPHKGYFSILRNKLNWGGREPAGHPLPELAAHAGQEP
;
A
#
# COMPACT_ATOMS: atom_id res chain seq x y z
N LEU A 1 -10.18 -9.74 -0.26
CA LEU A 1 -9.84 -10.57 -1.43
C LEU A 1 -8.44 -11.11 -1.21
N SER A 2 -8.17 -12.36 -1.59
CA SER A 2 -6.80 -12.89 -1.51
C SER A 2 -5.91 -12.22 -2.58
N PRO A 3 -4.58 -12.14 -2.40
CA PRO A 3 -3.68 -11.58 -3.42
C PRO A 3 -3.78 -12.28 -4.79
N GLN A 4 -4.19 -13.55 -4.81
CA GLN A 4 -4.37 -14.32 -6.05
C GLN A 4 -5.73 -14.07 -6.72
N THR A 5 -6.61 -13.29 -6.08
CA THR A 5 -7.91 -12.98 -6.66
C THR A 5 -7.72 -12.07 -7.87
N ARG A 6 -8.32 -12.47 -8.99
CA ARG A 6 -8.46 -11.63 -10.18
C ARG A 6 -9.78 -10.89 -10.11
N ILE A 7 -9.73 -9.57 -10.26
CA ILE A 7 -10.91 -8.71 -10.28
C ILE A 7 -11.10 -8.26 -11.71
N SER A 8 -12.33 -8.27 -12.19
CA SER A 8 -12.60 -7.77 -13.52
C SER A 8 -13.88 -6.98 -13.61
N THR A 9 -13.91 -6.06 -14.57
CA THR A 9 -15.09 -5.28 -14.86
C THR A 9 -15.21 -4.95 -16.34
N ARG A 10 -16.41 -4.57 -16.75
CA ARG A 10 -16.76 -4.00 -18.06
C ARG A 10 -17.59 -2.76 -17.82
N LEU A 11 -17.64 -1.89 -18.81
CA LEU A 11 -18.54 -0.75 -18.77
C LEU A 11 -19.97 -1.23 -18.99
N ALA A 12 -20.91 -0.67 -18.21
CA ALA A 12 -22.31 -0.86 -18.48
C ALA A 12 -22.74 0.11 -19.58
N ALA A 13 -23.41 -0.40 -20.61
CA ALA A 13 -23.92 0.41 -21.72
C ALA A 13 -25.10 1.30 -21.27
N PRO A 14 -25.22 2.54 -21.78
CA PRO A 14 -24.24 3.24 -22.60
C PRO A 14 -23.12 3.83 -21.74
N ALA A 15 -21.87 3.72 -22.19
CA ALA A 15 -20.71 4.27 -21.49
C ALA A 15 -20.25 5.61 -22.09
N GLY A 16 -19.92 6.57 -21.24
CA GLY A 16 -19.28 7.83 -21.65
C GLY A 16 -17.75 7.71 -21.73
N ASP A 17 -17.05 8.85 -21.69
CA ASP A 17 -15.60 8.88 -21.66
C ASP A 17 -15.06 8.35 -20.33
N VAL A 18 -14.59 7.09 -20.32
CA VAL A 18 -14.02 6.44 -19.14
C VAL A 18 -12.50 6.36 -19.25
N LYS A 19 -11.81 6.74 -18.16
CA LYS A 19 -10.35 6.74 -18.07
C LYS A 19 -9.86 5.77 -17.02
N VAL A 20 -8.83 5.01 -17.35
CA VAL A 20 -8.12 4.15 -16.42
C VAL A 20 -6.98 4.94 -15.78
N MET A 21 -6.98 4.98 -14.45
CA MET A 21 -5.96 5.65 -13.65
C MET A 21 -5.28 4.62 -12.74
N VAL A 22 -3.95 4.59 -12.74
CA VAL A 22 -3.14 3.72 -11.86
C VAL A 22 -2.24 4.62 -11.02
N ASP A 23 -2.34 4.52 -9.69
CA ASP A 23 -1.59 5.35 -8.74
C ASP A 23 -1.64 6.87 -9.04
N GLY A 24 -2.80 7.34 -9.50
CA GLY A 24 -3.04 8.76 -9.85
C GLY A 24 -2.51 9.18 -11.22
N ARG A 25 -1.99 8.26 -12.05
CA ARG A 25 -1.52 8.53 -13.41
C ARG A 25 -2.45 7.95 -14.46
N PHE A 26 -2.63 8.70 -15.55
CA PHE A 26 -3.40 8.25 -16.71
C PHE A 26 -2.72 7.06 -17.38
N SER A 27 -3.48 5.97 -17.55
CA SER A 27 -2.99 4.71 -18.11
C SER A 27 -3.66 4.33 -19.43
N GLY A 28 -4.76 5.01 -19.79
CA GLY A 28 -5.48 4.80 -21.04
C GLY A 28 -6.97 5.08 -20.92
N ASP A 29 -7.65 5.21 -22.05
CA ASP A 29 -9.10 5.25 -22.11
C ASP A 29 -9.67 3.82 -22.13
N MET A 30 -10.83 3.61 -21.52
CA MET A 30 -11.57 2.36 -21.57
C MET A 30 -12.80 2.55 -22.45
N ARG A 31 -12.89 1.76 -23.52
CA ARG A 31 -14.02 1.75 -24.46
C ARG A 31 -15.12 0.79 -23.97
N GLU A 32 -16.31 0.92 -24.55
CA GLU A 32 -17.49 0.14 -24.16
C GLU A 32 -17.28 -1.38 -24.26
N ASP A 33 -16.55 -1.83 -25.27
CA ASP A 33 -16.25 -3.25 -25.50
C ASP A 33 -14.99 -3.74 -24.75
N ASP A 34 -14.28 -2.85 -24.05
CA ASP A 34 -13.07 -3.22 -23.33
C ASP A 34 -13.37 -3.98 -22.04
N TYR A 35 -12.39 -4.76 -21.60
CA TYR A 35 -12.44 -5.51 -20.35
C TYR A 35 -11.24 -5.14 -19.49
N LEU A 36 -11.51 -4.67 -18.28
CA LEU A 36 -10.46 -4.34 -17.32
C LEU A 36 -10.24 -5.52 -16.38
N LEU A 37 -9.02 -6.04 -16.36
CA LEU A 37 -8.56 -7.10 -15.46
C LEU A 37 -7.50 -6.54 -14.52
N VAL A 38 -7.69 -6.76 -13.21
CA VAL A 38 -6.73 -6.44 -12.17
C VAL A 38 -6.29 -7.73 -11.50
N GLU A 39 -4.98 -7.96 -11.48
CA GLU A 39 -4.35 -9.11 -10.83
C GLU A 39 -3.06 -8.70 -10.12
N ALA A 40 -2.60 -9.53 -9.18
CA ALA A 40 -1.31 -9.30 -8.54
C ALA A 40 -0.17 -9.37 -9.57
N ALA A 41 0.66 -8.34 -9.61
CA ALA A 41 1.84 -8.31 -10.46
C ALA A 41 2.85 -9.39 -10.03
N ALA A 42 3.50 -10.02 -11.02
CA ALA A 42 4.53 -11.04 -10.77
C ALA A 42 5.77 -10.50 -10.02
N LYS A 43 6.01 -9.19 -10.08
CA LYS A 43 7.15 -8.53 -9.45
C LYS A 43 6.65 -7.55 -8.39
N PRO A 44 6.80 -7.85 -7.09
CA PRO A 44 6.39 -6.93 -6.03
C PRO A 44 7.35 -5.74 -5.95
N LEU A 45 6.83 -4.60 -5.50
CA LEU A 45 7.62 -3.42 -5.20
C LEU A 45 8.56 -3.71 -4.02
N GLN A 46 9.85 -3.46 -4.20
CA GLN A 46 10.85 -3.53 -3.13
C GLN A 46 10.99 -2.16 -2.47
N LEU A 47 10.76 -2.10 -1.16
CA LEU A 47 10.83 -0.87 -0.38
C LEU A 47 12.03 -0.92 0.56
N ILE A 48 12.83 0.15 0.58
CA ILE A 48 13.85 0.37 1.60
C ILE A 48 13.18 1.12 2.75
N SER A 49 13.27 0.58 3.97
CA SER A 49 12.63 1.15 5.16
C SER A 49 13.66 1.47 6.25
N SER A 50 13.31 2.43 7.12
CA SER A 50 14.12 2.73 8.30
C SER A 50 13.85 1.69 9.39
N PRO A 51 14.89 1.14 10.05
CA PRO A 51 14.70 0.21 11.17
C PRO A 51 14.04 0.88 12.39
N HIS A 52 14.06 2.22 12.46
CA HIS A 52 13.53 2.99 13.59
C HIS A 52 12.11 3.50 13.38
N LYS A 53 11.50 3.27 12.20
CA LYS A 53 10.19 3.83 11.87
C LYS A 53 9.25 2.77 11.30
N GLY A 54 8.46 2.16 12.19
CA GLY A 54 7.47 1.15 11.83
C GLY A 54 6.18 1.73 11.25
N TYR A 55 5.40 0.88 10.59
CA TYR A 55 4.12 1.22 9.93
C TYR A 55 3.17 2.05 10.83
N PHE A 56 2.89 1.58 12.05
CA PHE A 56 1.94 2.25 12.94
C PHE A 56 2.44 3.59 13.49
N SER A 57 3.76 3.79 13.61
CA SER A 57 4.32 5.10 13.95
C SER A 57 4.07 6.12 12.82
N ILE A 58 4.24 5.69 11.57
CA ILE A 58 3.98 6.51 10.38
C ILE A 58 2.47 6.82 10.30
N LEU A 59 1.64 5.79 10.44
CA LEU A 59 0.19 5.92 10.29
C LEU A 59 -0.41 6.88 11.32
N ARG A 60 -0.06 6.72 12.61
CA ARG A 60 -0.53 7.61 13.68
C ARG A 60 -0.16 9.06 13.43
N ASN A 61 1.09 9.31 13.05
CA ASN A 61 1.57 10.66 12.75
C ASN A 61 0.86 11.28 11.54
N LYS A 62 0.62 10.50 10.48
CA LYS A 62 -0.06 10.98 9.27
C LYS A 62 -1.53 11.30 9.51
N LEU A 63 -2.21 10.51 10.34
CA LEU A 63 -3.64 10.66 10.61
C LEU A 63 -3.94 11.46 11.88
N ASN A 64 -2.90 11.94 12.57
CA ASN A 64 -2.99 12.62 13.86
C ASN A 64 -3.77 11.81 14.92
N TRP A 65 -3.59 10.49 14.93
CA TRP A 65 -4.25 9.60 15.88
C TRP A 65 -3.47 9.52 17.19
N GLY A 66 -4.13 9.85 18.30
CA GLY A 66 -3.57 9.77 19.65
C GLY A 66 -3.04 11.08 20.25
N GLY A 67 -3.21 12.22 19.56
CA GLY A 67 -2.68 13.52 20.03
C GLY A 67 -1.15 13.62 19.92
N ARG A 68 -0.61 14.82 20.14
CA ARG A 68 0.85 15.05 20.14
C ARG A 68 1.48 14.42 21.38
N GLU A 69 1.87 13.16 21.29
CA GLU A 69 2.95 12.65 22.15
C GLU A 69 4.29 13.27 21.68
N PRO A 70 5.18 13.68 22.61
CA PRO A 70 6.53 14.09 22.25
C PRO A 70 7.26 12.96 21.56
N ALA A 71 8.25 13.31 20.73
CA ALA A 71 9.04 12.39 19.93
C ALA A 71 9.41 11.10 20.68
N GLY A 72 9.23 9.97 19.99
CA GLY A 72 9.26 8.63 20.56
C GLY A 72 10.39 8.40 21.54
N HIS A 73 10.03 7.84 22.69
CA HIS A 73 11.00 7.21 23.57
C HIS A 73 11.78 6.16 22.78
N PRO A 74 13.13 6.15 22.84
CA PRO A 74 13.89 5.06 22.27
C PRO A 74 13.46 3.75 22.95
N LEU A 75 13.38 2.68 22.16
CA LEU A 75 13.16 1.34 22.70
C LEU A 75 14.31 1.02 23.68
N PRO A 76 14.02 0.48 24.88
CA PRO A 76 15.08 0.14 25.83
C PRO A 76 16.03 -0.91 25.25
N GLU A 77 17.33 -0.76 25.54
CA GLU A 77 18.46 -1.57 25.04
C GLU A 77 18.33 -3.09 25.22
N LEU A 78 17.34 -3.57 25.95
CA LEU A 78 17.09 -4.99 26.24
C LEU A 78 16.81 -5.86 25.00
N ALA A 79 16.53 -5.27 23.84
CA ALA A 79 16.40 -6.02 22.58
C ALA A 79 17.75 -6.29 21.86
N ALA A 80 18.86 -5.72 22.33
CA ALA A 80 20.16 -5.84 21.66
C ALA A 80 20.98 -7.09 22.02
N HIS A 81 20.58 -7.85 23.06
CA HIS A 81 21.38 -8.98 23.57
C HIS A 81 20.69 -10.35 23.53
N ALA A 82 19.51 -10.49 22.91
CA ALA A 82 18.82 -11.78 22.78
C ALA A 82 19.38 -12.65 21.62
N GLY A 83 20.71 -12.75 21.51
CA GLY A 83 21.39 -13.51 20.48
C GLY A 83 22.79 -14.01 20.83
N GLN A 84 23.24 -13.87 22.08
CA GLN A 84 24.52 -14.40 22.52
C GLN A 84 24.33 -15.20 23.82
N GLU A 85 24.18 -16.51 23.69
CA GLU A 85 24.41 -17.47 24.77
C GLU A 85 25.39 -18.54 24.24
N PRO A 86 26.26 -19.09 25.11
CA PRO A 86 27.48 -19.84 24.77
C PRO A 86 27.26 -21.27 24.26
#